data_AF-A0AAI8VWM9-F1
#
_entry.id   AF-A0AAI8VWM9-F1
#
_cell.length_a   1.000
_cell.length_b   1.000
_cell.length_c   1.000
_cell.angle_alpha   90.00
_cell.angle_beta   90.00
_cell.angle_gamma   90.00
#
_symmetry.space_group_name_H-M   'P 1'
#
loop_
_entity.id
_entity.type
_entity.pdbx_description
1 polymer ?
#
loop_
_entity_poly.entity_id
_entity_poly.type
_entity_poly.pdbx_seq_one_letter_code
_entity_poly.pdbx_strand_id
1 'polypeptide(L)'
;MPGSREFNLRLVEMVVVSVHQIGVLLFQEGDKMHQGDIDSVMSWVREPEKDDGYLGIHFVPKHFPAHPTLFVHYEYLDFDQYPAGLADVAGYWAEDLVIEGVVLFDRAGNTTLENQHVYVHSGRDWKELEQTVRVWRLSETQLDDFIKYLSTDSPQET
;
A
#
# COMPACT_ATOMS: atom_id res chain seq x y z
N MET A 1 -25.23 6.68 -11.18
CA MET A 1 -26.29 5.95 -10.43
C MET A 1 -25.60 4.84 -9.65
N PRO A 2 -26.16 4.30 -8.55
CA PRO A 2 -25.59 3.10 -7.92
C PRO A 2 -25.36 2.00 -8.96
N GLY A 3 -24.18 1.39 -8.96
CA GLY A 3 -23.77 0.40 -9.96
C GLY A 3 -23.32 0.97 -11.32
N SER A 4 -23.31 2.29 -11.53
CA SER A 4 -22.63 2.88 -12.70
C SER A 4 -21.12 2.89 -12.49
N ARG A 5 -20.36 2.83 -13.58
CA ARG A 5 -18.89 2.83 -13.53
C ARG A 5 -18.33 4.00 -12.74
N GLU A 6 -18.87 5.21 -12.95
CA GLU A 6 -18.43 6.40 -12.22
C GLU A 6 -18.71 6.29 -10.72
N PHE A 7 -19.86 5.72 -10.35
CA PHE A 7 -20.19 5.48 -8.95
C PHE A 7 -19.22 4.48 -8.34
N ASN A 8 -18.93 3.38 -9.03
CA ASN A 8 -18.00 2.34 -8.58
C ASN A 8 -16.57 2.90 -8.39
N LEU A 9 -16.08 3.71 -9.33
CA LEU A 9 -14.78 4.37 -9.21
C LEU A 9 -14.70 5.27 -7.97
N ARG A 10 -15.76 6.05 -7.72
CA ARG A 10 -15.84 6.92 -6.53
C ARG A 10 -15.97 6.12 -5.24
N LEU A 11 -16.65 4.98 -5.26
CA LEU A 11 -16.74 4.09 -4.13
C LEU A 11 -15.36 3.52 -3.77
N VAL A 12 -14.62 3.04 -4.77
CA VAL A 12 -13.24 2.56 -4.58
C VAL A 12 -12.36 3.67 -4.02
N GLU A 13 -12.40 4.87 -4.63
CA GLU A 13 -11.64 6.03 -4.13
C GLU A 13 -11.98 6.35 -2.68
N MET A 14 -13.26 6.37 -2.32
CA MET A 14 -13.69 6.65 -0.96
C MET A 14 -13.20 5.59 0.03
N VAL A 15 -13.29 4.31 -0.32
CA VAL A 15 -12.86 3.21 0.55
C VAL A 15 -11.35 3.24 0.75
N VAL A 16 -10.57 3.32 -0.32
CA VAL A 16 -9.09 3.36 -0.25
C VAL A 16 -8.63 4.57 0.56
N VAL A 17 -9.15 5.76 0.27
CA VAL A 17 -8.79 6.97 1.01
C VAL A 17 -9.18 6.82 2.49
N SER A 18 -10.33 6.21 2.80
CA SER A 18 -10.72 5.99 4.19
C SER A 18 -9.77 5.04 4.93
N VAL A 19 -9.34 3.93 4.30
CA VAL A 19 -8.35 3.01 4.87
C VAL A 19 -7.04 3.73 5.14
N HIS A 20 -6.54 4.48 4.16
CA HIS A 20 -5.33 5.29 4.31
C HIS A 20 -5.45 6.26 5.49
N GLN A 21 -6.54 7.03 5.53
CA GLN A 21 -6.77 8.03 6.59
C GLN A 21 -6.94 7.39 7.98
N ILE A 22 -7.55 6.21 8.08
CA ILE A 22 -7.59 5.45 9.34
C ILE A 22 -6.17 5.07 9.78
N GLY A 23 -5.32 4.61 8.87
CA GLY A 23 -3.92 4.32 9.15
C GLY A 23 -3.15 5.55 9.65
N VAL A 24 -3.32 6.69 8.97
CA VAL A 24 -2.75 7.99 9.38
C VAL A 24 -3.22 8.38 10.78
N LEU A 25 -4.53 8.34 11.04
CA LEU A 25 -5.12 8.71 12.33
C LEU A 25 -4.59 7.81 13.45
N LEU A 26 -4.66 6.49 13.29
CA LEU A 26 -4.16 5.54 14.29
C LEU A 26 -2.66 5.69 14.54
N PHE A 27 -1.88 6.04 13.51
CA PHE A 27 -0.45 6.29 13.66
C PHE A 27 -0.16 7.59 14.44
N GLN A 28 -1.02 8.60 14.31
CA GLN A 28 -0.90 9.88 14.99
C GLN A 28 -1.45 9.85 16.43
N GLU A 29 -2.31 8.88 16.77
CA GLU A 29 -2.79 8.70 18.13
C GLU A 29 -1.63 8.52 19.13
N GLY A 30 -1.75 9.22 20.26
CA GLY A 30 -0.67 9.42 21.22
C GLY A 30 -0.31 8.18 22.04
N ASP A 31 -1.25 7.26 22.25
CA ASP A 31 -1.04 6.03 23.01
C ASP A 31 -0.83 4.84 22.08
N LYS A 32 0.38 4.29 22.07
CA LYS A 32 0.75 3.14 21.24
C LYS A 32 1.07 1.97 22.14
N MET A 33 0.43 0.81 21.93
CA MET A 33 0.70 -0.41 22.73
C MET A 33 2.17 -0.87 22.71
N HIS A 34 2.96 -0.37 21.77
CA HIS A 34 4.36 -0.72 21.53
C HIS A 34 5.36 0.36 22.02
N GLN A 35 4.91 1.44 22.67
CA GLN A 35 5.74 2.61 23.05
C GLN A 35 7.00 2.33 23.89
N GLY A 36 7.13 1.15 24.49
CA GLY A 36 8.27 0.81 25.36
C GLY A 36 9.50 0.22 24.67
N ASP A 37 9.36 -0.43 23.51
CA ASP A 37 10.43 -1.26 22.92
C ASP A 37 10.56 -1.10 21.39
N ILE A 38 9.94 -0.08 20.82
CA ILE A 38 10.04 0.22 19.38
C ILE A 38 11.49 0.44 18.96
N ASP A 39 12.26 1.17 19.75
CA ASP A 39 13.62 1.57 19.38
C ASP A 39 14.55 0.35 19.21
N SER A 40 14.33 -0.73 19.98
CA SER A 40 15.12 -1.96 19.82
C SER A 40 14.82 -2.69 18.51
N VAL A 41 13.58 -2.63 18.04
CA VAL A 41 13.16 -3.23 16.76
C VAL A 41 13.57 -2.34 15.60
N MET A 42 13.38 -1.02 15.72
CA MET A 42 13.65 -0.07 14.64
C MET A 42 15.14 0.18 14.41
N SER A 43 15.98 0.12 15.45
CA SER A 43 17.44 0.29 15.32
C SER A 43 18.16 -0.96 14.84
N TRP A 44 17.45 -2.07 14.65
CA TRP A 44 18.04 -3.29 14.12
C TRP A 44 18.53 -3.06 12.69
N VAL A 45 19.81 -3.29 12.47
CA VAL A 45 20.44 -3.25 11.15
C VAL A 45 20.84 -4.67 10.80
N ARG A 46 20.36 -5.15 9.65
CA ARG A 46 20.78 -6.45 9.11
C ARG A 46 22.30 -6.44 8.92
N GLU A 47 23.00 -7.37 9.56
CA GLU A 47 24.42 -7.57 9.29
C GLU A 47 24.60 -7.93 7.80
N PRO A 48 25.63 -7.39 7.13
CA PRO A 48 25.86 -7.70 5.73
C PRO A 48 26.12 -9.20 5.56
N GLU A 49 25.16 -9.91 4.97
CA GLU A 49 25.38 -11.28 4.51
C GLU A 49 26.50 -11.27 3.45
N LYS A 50 27.30 -12.35 3.42
CA LYS A 50 28.21 -12.57 2.29
C LYS A 50 27.33 -12.82 1.07
N ASP A 51 27.33 -11.86 0.15
CA ASP A 51 26.53 -11.86 -1.06
C ASP A 51 27.10 -12.88 -2.06
N ASP A 52 26.39 -13.99 -2.23
CA ASP A 52 26.70 -15.02 -3.23
C ASP A 52 26.00 -14.74 -4.59
N GLY A 53 25.45 -13.52 -4.76
CA GLY A 53 24.99 -12.93 -6.02
C GLY A 53 24.44 -13.89 -7.06
N TYR A 54 23.14 -14.18 -7.03
CA TYR A 54 22.47 -14.80 -8.18
C TYR A 54 22.54 -13.83 -9.39
N LEU A 55 23.13 -14.29 -10.50
CA LEU A 55 23.25 -13.57 -11.78
C LEU A 55 24.17 -12.33 -11.82
N GLY A 56 24.98 -12.06 -10.79
CA GLY A 56 25.96 -10.97 -10.81
C GLY A 56 25.35 -9.55 -10.79
N ILE A 57 24.08 -9.45 -10.41
CA ILE A 57 23.40 -8.16 -10.21
C ILE A 57 23.18 -7.98 -8.70
N HIS A 58 23.85 -6.98 -8.12
CA HIS A 58 23.71 -6.64 -6.71
C HIS A 58 22.35 -5.97 -6.47
N PHE A 59 21.32 -6.76 -6.17
CA PHE A 59 19.97 -6.26 -5.88
C PHE A 59 19.73 -5.94 -4.40
N VAL A 60 20.65 -6.33 -3.50
CA VAL A 60 20.47 -6.13 -2.06
C VAL A 60 21.35 -4.97 -1.59
N PRO A 61 20.77 -3.86 -1.11
CA PRO A 61 21.53 -2.81 -0.46
C PRO A 61 22.35 -3.42 0.69
N LYS A 62 23.67 -3.13 0.73
CA LYS A 62 24.57 -3.68 1.76
C LYS A 62 24.12 -3.39 3.20
N HIS A 63 23.31 -2.35 3.38
CA HIS A 63 22.75 -1.93 4.66
C HIS A 63 21.29 -1.51 4.36
N PHE A 64 20.32 -2.17 4.98
CA PHE A 64 18.98 -1.61 5.06
C PHE A 64 19.02 -0.57 6.19
N PRO A 65 18.87 0.74 5.91
CA PRO A 65 18.78 1.72 6.98
C PRO A 65 17.58 1.35 7.85
N ALA A 66 17.72 1.61 9.16
CA ALA A 66 16.61 1.54 10.10
C ALA A 66 15.38 2.25 9.50
N HIS A 67 14.25 1.55 9.42
CA HIS A 67 13.03 2.17 8.95
C HIS A 67 12.59 3.23 9.98
N PRO A 68 11.92 4.31 9.54
CA PRO A 68 11.43 5.34 10.46
C PRO A 68 10.23 4.88 11.30
N THR A 69 9.58 3.77 10.94
CA THR A 69 8.42 3.17 11.63
C THR A 69 8.29 1.67 11.29
N LEU A 70 7.58 0.89 12.12
CA LEU A 70 7.23 -0.52 11.82
C LEU A 70 6.18 -0.64 10.70
N PHE A 71 5.41 0.42 10.49
CA PHE A 71 4.30 0.46 9.54
C PHE A 71 4.77 1.02 8.20
N VAL A 72 5.52 0.22 7.44
CA VAL A 72 6.12 0.65 6.16
C VAL A 72 5.70 -0.23 4.99
N HIS A 73 5.45 0.43 3.86
CA HIS A 73 5.53 -0.16 2.54
C HIS A 73 6.87 0.25 1.91
N TYR A 74 7.69 -0.70 1.46
CA TYR A 74 9.09 -0.44 1.07
C TYR A 74 9.25 0.54 -0.10
N GLU A 75 8.23 0.66 -0.95
CA GLU A 75 8.21 1.58 -2.12
C GLU A 75 7.63 2.97 -1.82
N TYR A 76 7.02 3.18 -0.65
CA TYR A 76 6.37 4.45 -0.28
C TYR A 76 7.05 5.10 0.94
N LEU A 77 8.39 5.10 0.97
CA LEU A 77 9.19 5.62 2.09
C LEU A 77 9.58 7.10 2.00
N ASP A 78 9.31 7.76 0.87
CA ASP A 78 9.63 9.17 0.69
C ASP A 78 8.58 10.04 1.39
N PHE A 79 8.65 10.09 2.72
CA PHE A 79 7.67 10.77 3.55
C PHE A 79 7.75 12.29 3.45
N ASP A 80 8.87 12.85 3.02
CA ASP A 80 9.06 14.31 2.93
C ASP A 80 8.18 14.96 1.85
N GLN A 81 7.75 14.19 0.84
CA GLN A 81 6.80 14.66 -0.19
C GLN A 81 5.33 14.53 0.23
N TYR A 82 5.01 13.82 1.31
CA TYR A 82 3.62 13.56 1.70
C TYR A 82 3.09 14.59 2.73
N PRO A 83 1.81 15.03 2.63
CA PRO A 83 1.27 16.09 3.48
C PRO A 83 1.30 15.80 4.99
N ALA A 84 1.11 14.55 5.40
CA ALA A 84 1.15 14.08 6.79
C ALA A 84 2.48 13.37 7.12
N GLY A 85 3.48 13.48 6.24
CA GLY A 85 4.82 12.96 6.47
C GLY A 85 4.84 11.46 6.72
N LEU A 86 5.50 11.06 7.81
CA LEU A 86 5.65 9.66 8.19
C LEU A 86 4.30 8.94 8.44
N ALA A 87 3.24 9.69 8.77
CA ALA A 87 1.92 9.10 8.96
C ALA A 87 1.32 8.58 7.64
N ASP A 88 1.59 9.22 6.50
CA ASP A 88 1.13 8.75 5.19
C ASP A 88 1.82 7.42 4.81
N VAL A 89 3.06 7.19 5.28
CA VAL A 89 3.74 5.89 5.11
C VAL A 89 2.97 4.77 5.81
N ALA A 90 2.48 5.04 7.04
CA ALA A 90 1.63 4.10 7.76
C ALA A 90 0.26 3.93 7.07
N GLY A 91 -0.26 4.98 6.43
CA GLY A 91 -1.44 4.93 5.58
C GLY A 91 -1.27 3.96 4.40
N TYR A 92 -0.15 4.05 3.67
CA TYR A 92 0.16 3.13 2.56
C TYR A 92 0.39 1.69 3.03
N TRP A 93 1.01 1.49 4.20
CA TRP A 93 1.09 0.18 4.83
C TRP A 93 -0.30 -0.39 5.14
N ALA A 94 -1.24 0.44 5.63
CA ALA A 94 -2.60 0.02 5.90
C ALA A 94 -3.38 -0.32 4.62
N GLU A 95 -3.19 0.44 3.54
CA GLU A 95 -3.74 0.10 2.22
C GLU A 95 -3.26 -1.28 1.76
N ASP A 96 -1.96 -1.52 1.78
CA ASP A 96 -1.39 -2.79 1.32
C ASP A 96 -1.85 -3.99 2.16
N LEU A 97 -2.05 -3.81 3.47
CA LEU A 97 -2.57 -4.89 4.31
C LEU A 97 -4.05 -5.20 4.07
N VAL A 98 -4.89 -4.20 3.83
CA VAL A 98 -6.34 -4.37 3.75
C VAL A 98 -6.81 -4.64 2.32
N ILE A 99 -6.19 -3.97 1.35
CA ILE A 99 -6.56 -4.01 -0.07
C ILE A 99 -5.61 -4.92 -0.88
N GLU A 100 -4.51 -5.37 -0.27
CA GLU A 100 -3.45 -6.17 -0.92
C GLU A 100 -2.69 -5.40 -2.01
N GLY A 101 -2.60 -4.08 -1.83
CA GLY A 101 -1.78 -3.18 -2.64
C GLY A 101 -2.13 -1.72 -2.38
N VAL A 102 -1.24 -0.84 -2.81
CA VAL A 102 -1.50 0.61 -2.81
C VAL A 102 -2.26 0.99 -4.08
N VAL A 103 -3.36 1.73 -3.92
CA VAL A 103 -4.24 2.06 -5.05
C VAL A 103 -3.97 3.48 -5.55
N LEU A 104 -3.73 3.60 -6.85
CA LEU A 104 -3.39 4.85 -7.51
C LEU A 104 -4.53 5.28 -8.45
N PHE A 105 -4.87 6.58 -8.38
CA PHE A 105 -5.90 7.19 -9.21
C PHE A 105 -5.26 8.16 -10.20
N ASP A 106 -5.58 8.01 -11.48
CA ASP A 106 -5.16 8.98 -12.49
C ASP A 106 -5.94 10.29 -12.33
N ARG A 107 -5.24 11.33 -11.87
CA ARG A 107 -5.77 12.69 -11.71
C ARG A 107 -5.19 13.66 -12.75
N ALA A 108 -4.38 13.20 -13.70
CA ALA A 108 -3.73 14.06 -14.69
C ALA A 108 -4.74 14.52 -15.77
N GLY A 109 -5.38 15.66 -15.53
CA GLY A 109 -5.95 16.53 -16.57
C GLY A 109 -7.22 16.07 -17.30
N ASN A 110 -7.65 14.81 -17.17
CA ASN A 110 -8.92 14.36 -17.76
C ASN A 110 -10.10 14.82 -16.89
N THR A 111 -10.84 15.79 -17.40
CA THR A 111 -12.05 16.35 -16.78
C THR A 111 -13.26 15.42 -16.88
N THR A 112 -13.17 14.36 -17.69
CA THR A 112 -14.22 13.35 -17.87
C THR A 112 -13.88 12.06 -17.10
N LEU A 113 -14.83 11.62 -16.27
CA LEU A 113 -14.78 10.38 -15.48
C LEU A 113 -14.58 9.12 -16.34
N GLU A 114 -14.87 9.21 -17.64
CA GLU A 114 -14.75 8.12 -18.62
C GLU A 114 -13.31 7.60 -18.77
N ASN A 115 -12.31 8.45 -18.58
CA ASN A 115 -10.89 8.09 -18.70
C ASN A 115 -10.21 7.75 -17.36
N GLN A 116 -10.97 7.77 -16.26
CA GLN A 116 -10.42 7.39 -14.96
C GLN A 116 -10.32 5.87 -14.86
N HIS A 117 -9.15 5.44 -14.44
CA HIS A 117 -8.82 4.05 -14.20
C HIS A 117 -8.20 3.91 -12.81
N VAL A 118 -8.43 2.73 -12.23
CA VAL A 118 -7.83 2.33 -10.96
C VAL A 118 -6.58 1.53 -11.29
N TYR A 119 -5.47 1.93 -10.68
CA TYR A 119 -4.21 1.24 -10.78
C TYR A 119 -3.85 0.68 -9.40
N VAL A 120 -3.24 -0.49 -9.38
CA VAL A 120 -2.80 -1.14 -8.15
C VAL A 120 -1.30 -1.36 -8.23
N HIS A 121 -0.63 -1.05 -7.13
CA HIS A 121 0.75 -1.38 -6.89
C HIS A 121 0.79 -2.44 -5.79
N SER A 122 1.10 -3.69 -6.16
CA SER A 122 1.12 -4.81 -5.22
C SER A 122 2.36 -4.74 -4.33
N GLY A 123 2.18 -4.76 -3.00
CA GLY A 123 3.27 -4.60 -2.04
C GLY A 123 3.86 -5.88 -1.45
N ARG A 124 3.32 -7.07 -1.78
CA ARG A 124 3.82 -8.33 -1.22
C ARG A 124 5.05 -8.86 -1.97
N ASP A 125 5.93 -9.50 -1.21
CA ASP A 125 7.26 -9.89 -1.67
C ASP A 125 7.18 -10.74 -2.95
N TRP A 126 7.79 -10.20 -4.01
CA TRP A 126 7.88 -10.83 -5.32
C TRP A 126 8.63 -12.17 -5.27
N LYS A 127 9.46 -12.41 -4.24
CA LYS A 127 10.18 -13.68 -4.06
C LYS A 127 9.28 -14.85 -3.67
N GLU A 128 8.19 -14.62 -2.94
CA GLU A 128 7.34 -15.70 -2.43
C GLU A 128 6.12 -15.96 -3.32
N LEU A 129 5.65 -14.96 -4.07
CA LEU A 129 4.34 -15.01 -4.73
C LEU A 129 4.37 -14.83 -6.27
N GLU A 130 5.55 -14.81 -6.91
CA GLU A 130 5.69 -14.50 -8.36
C GLU A 130 4.96 -13.19 -8.76
N GLN A 131 4.88 -12.22 -7.84
CA GLN A 131 4.13 -10.99 -8.08
C GLN A 131 4.90 -10.00 -8.95
N THR A 132 4.14 -9.17 -9.68
CA THR A 132 4.68 -8.13 -10.55
C THR A 132 5.04 -6.88 -9.73
N VAL A 133 6.29 -6.42 -9.84
CA VAL A 133 6.77 -5.12 -9.30
C VAL A 133 6.26 -3.89 -10.08
N ARG A 134 5.25 -4.08 -10.92
CA ARG A 134 4.74 -3.04 -11.83
C ARG A 134 3.39 -2.57 -11.34
N VAL A 135 3.16 -1.27 -11.40
CA VAL A 135 1.82 -0.71 -11.33
C VAL A 135 1.00 -1.23 -12.51
N TRP A 136 -0.18 -1.78 -12.22
CA TRP A 136 -1.05 -2.37 -13.24
C TRP A 136 -2.48 -1.81 -13.11
N ARG A 137 -3.15 -1.66 -14.26
CA ARG A 137 -4.53 -1.19 -14.34
C ARG A 137 -5.49 -2.35 -14.09
N LEU A 138 -6.52 -2.14 -13.25
CA LEU A 138 -7.62 -3.09 -13.14
C LEU A 138 -8.39 -3.18 -14.47
N SER A 139 -8.59 -4.39 -14.98
CA SER A 139 -9.59 -4.64 -16.02
C SER A 139 -11.00 -4.37 -15.48
N GLU A 140 -11.97 -4.14 -16.36
CA GLU A 140 -13.36 -3.90 -15.93
C GLU A 140 -13.92 -5.10 -15.14
N THR A 141 -13.58 -6.34 -15.50
CA THR A 141 -13.95 -7.54 -14.73
C THR A 141 -13.34 -7.55 -13.33
N GLN A 142 -12.05 -7.23 -13.21
CA GLN A 142 -11.39 -7.17 -11.91
C GLN A 142 -11.95 -6.03 -11.05
N LEU A 143 -12.32 -4.90 -11.65
CA LEU A 143 -12.98 -3.81 -10.96
C LEU A 143 -14.36 -4.25 -10.44
N ASP A 144 -15.15 -4.96 -11.25
CA ASP A 144 -16.45 -5.48 -10.82
C ASP A 144 -16.30 -6.50 -9.68
N ASP A 145 -15.33 -7.41 -9.76
CA ASP A 145 -15.02 -8.36 -8.69
C ASP A 145 -14.59 -7.66 -7.40
N PHE A 146 -13.80 -6.59 -7.52
CA PHE A 146 -13.37 -5.78 -6.39
C PHE A 146 -14.54 -5.03 -5.74
N ILE A 147 -15.43 -4.43 -6.54
CA ILE A 147 -16.64 -3.77 -6.03
C ILE A 147 -17.54 -4.78 -5.32
N LYS A 148 -17.69 -5.97 -5.90
CA LYS A 148 -18.46 -7.06 -5.29
C LYS A 148 -17.87 -7.45 -3.94
N TYR A 149 -16.56 -7.62 -3.85
CA TYR A 149 -15.86 -7.90 -2.60
C TYR A 149 -16.10 -6.80 -1.54
N LEU A 150 -16.01 -5.52 -1.93
CA LEU A 150 -16.26 -4.40 -1.02
C LEU A 150 -17.73 -4.29 -0.58
N SER A 151 -18.66 -4.81 -1.37
CA SER A 151 -20.10 -4.70 -1.13
C SER A 151 -20.70 -5.94 -0.46
N THR A 152 -19.93 -7.00 -0.23
CA THR A 152 -20.42 -8.20 0.45
C THR A 152 -20.52 -8.02 1.95
N ASP A 153 -21.72 -8.18 2.51
CA ASP A 153 -22.04 -7.99 3.94
C ASP A 153 -21.42 -9.04 4.89
N SER A 154 -20.66 -10.03 4.40
CA SER A 154 -20.02 -11.05 5.24
C SER A 154 -18.83 -11.71 4.54
N PRO A 155 -17.73 -12.00 5.26
CA PRO A 155 -16.66 -12.84 4.74
C PRO A 155 -17.23 -14.24 4.47
N GLN A 156 -17.02 -14.78 3.28
CA GLN A 156 -17.34 -16.17 3.01
C GLN A 156 -16.40 -17.02 3.87
N GLU A 157 -16.96 -17.75 4.84
CA GLU A 157 -16.23 -18.76 5.60
C GLU A 157 -15.65 -19.79 4.62
N THR A 158 -14.32 -19.84 4.52
CA THR A 158 -13.56 -20.89 3.83
C THR A 158 -12.93 -21.83 4.84
#